data_AF-A0A450X9W1-F1
#
_entry.id   AF-A0A450X9W1-F1
#
_cell.length_a   1.000
_cell.length_b   1.000
_cell.length_c   1.000
_cell.angle_alpha   90.00
_cell.angle_beta   90.00
_cell.angle_gamma   90.00
#
_symmetry.space_group_name_H-M   'P 1'
#
loop_
_entity.id
_entity.type
_entity.pdbx_description
1 polymer ?
#
loop_
_entity_poly.entity_id
_entity_poly.type
_entity_poly.pdbx_seq_one_letter_code
_entity_poly.pdbx_strand_id
1 'polypeptide(L)'
;QDMLTTTRDQSFLASLMYYLGVLTIADSGDAMGRLTLRIPNLVIRRLYVERIRDATLPEYEDRETARHAAEHFYTSGDIEPLCDFMETRYWQVLDNRDYRWSNELVIKTAFLVVLFSDTFYIMDSEAAIDKGYADLSLIIRPDMRKYRLLDHLLE
;
A
#
# COMPACT_ATOMS: atom_id res chain seq x y z
N GLN A 1 21.07 -21.82 10.87
CA GLN A 1 22.01 -20.78 10.40
C GLN A 1 22.02 -20.67 8.86
N ASP A 2 21.49 -21.66 8.12
CA ASP A 2 21.45 -21.67 6.65
C ASP A 2 20.28 -20.92 5.97
N MET A 3 19.28 -20.45 6.71
CA MET A 3 18.09 -19.78 6.13
C MET A 3 18.32 -18.30 5.74
N LEU A 4 19.51 -17.78 6.02
CA LEU A 4 19.88 -16.38 5.82
C LEU A 4 20.79 -16.15 4.60
N THR A 5 21.35 -17.22 4.02
CA THR A 5 22.40 -17.13 2.98
C THR A 5 21.97 -17.66 1.60
N THR A 6 20.82 -18.30 1.49
CA THR A 6 20.23 -18.68 0.18
C THR A 6 19.71 -17.44 -0.53
N THR A 7 20.07 -17.26 -1.81
CA THR A 7 19.40 -16.35 -2.73
C THR A 7 17.91 -16.64 -2.68
N ARG A 8 17.16 -15.79 -1.97
CA ARG A 8 15.72 -15.97 -1.76
C ARG A 8 15.03 -15.69 -3.07
N ASP A 9 14.83 -16.74 -3.86
CA ASP A 9 14.02 -16.67 -5.07
C ASP A 9 12.58 -16.26 -4.71
N GLN A 10 11.91 -15.54 -5.62
CA GLN A 10 10.52 -15.09 -5.43
C GLN A 10 9.60 -16.26 -5.06
N SER A 11 9.84 -17.43 -5.65
CA SER A 11 9.09 -18.67 -5.44
C SER A 11 9.16 -19.17 -3.98
N PHE A 12 10.34 -19.07 -3.36
CA PHE A 12 10.55 -19.47 -1.97
C PHE A 12 9.85 -18.50 -1.01
N LEU A 13 9.97 -17.20 -1.27
CA LEU A 13 9.31 -16.17 -0.47
C LEU A 13 7.79 -16.29 -0.56
N ALA A 14 7.24 -16.52 -1.75
CA ALA A 14 5.82 -16.71 -1.98
C ALA A 14 5.27 -17.94 -1.23
N SER A 15 6.02 -19.05 -1.26
CA SER A 15 5.67 -20.27 -0.53
C SER A 15 5.68 -20.08 0.98
N LEU A 16 6.69 -19.35 1.51
CA LEU A 16 6.77 -19.01 2.93
C LEU A 16 5.61 -18.11 3.36
N MET A 17 5.28 -17.09 2.56
CA MET A 17 4.15 -16.22 2.82
C MET A 17 2.83 -16.99 2.80
N TYR A 18 2.65 -17.93 1.87
CA TYR A 18 1.49 -18.82 1.87
C TYR A 18 1.41 -19.67 3.15
N TYR A 19 2.53 -20.28 3.54
CA TYR A 19 2.60 -21.10 4.76
C TYR A 19 2.28 -20.30 6.04
N LEU A 20 2.74 -19.04 6.11
CA LEU A 20 2.48 -18.14 7.22
C LEU A 20 1.05 -17.55 7.22
N GLY A 21 0.22 -17.87 6.22
CA GLY A 21 -1.14 -17.35 6.08
C GLY A 21 -1.20 -15.89 5.61
N VAL A 22 -0.09 -15.37 5.08
CA VAL A 22 0.06 -14.01 4.54
C VAL A 22 -0.56 -13.91 3.16
N LEU A 23 -0.32 -14.94 2.36
CA LEU A 23 -0.92 -15.13 1.05
C LEU A 23 -1.84 -16.36 1.10
N THR A 24 -2.87 -16.35 0.28
CA THR A 24 -3.74 -17.49 0.01
C THR A 24 -3.90 -17.66 -1.49
N ILE A 25 -4.40 -18.81 -1.92
CA ILE A 25 -4.69 -19.06 -3.33
C ILE A 25 -5.98 -18.30 -3.67
N ALA A 26 -5.96 -17.55 -4.77
CA ALA A 26 -7.16 -16.93 -5.30
C ALA A 26 -8.13 -18.02 -5.80
N ASP A 27 -9.42 -17.87 -5.51
CA ASP A 27 -10.45 -18.85 -5.87
C ASP A 27 -10.56 -19.05 -7.40
N SER A 28 -10.12 -18.06 -8.17
CA SER A 28 -10.02 -18.09 -9.62
C SER A 28 -8.56 -17.88 -10.01
N GLY A 29 -7.96 -18.86 -10.68
CA GLY A 29 -6.67 -18.67 -11.34
C GLY A 29 -6.77 -17.62 -12.45
N ASP A 30 -5.64 -17.25 -13.02
CA ASP A 30 -5.64 -16.31 -14.15
C ASP A 30 -6.37 -16.88 -15.38
N ALA A 31 -6.54 -16.09 -16.44
CA ALA A 31 -7.22 -16.51 -17.67
C ALA A 31 -6.62 -17.78 -18.33
N MET A 32 -5.42 -18.20 -17.94
CA MET A 32 -4.73 -19.41 -18.40
C MET A 32 -4.81 -20.56 -17.36
N GLY A 33 -5.52 -20.38 -16.26
CA GLY A 33 -5.65 -21.36 -15.18
C GLY A 33 -4.43 -21.47 -14.26
N ARG A 34 -3.50 -20.50 -14.29
CA ARG A 34 -2.35 -20.49 -13.40
C ARG A 34 -2.77 -20.05 -12.00
N LEU A 35 -2.10 -20.63 -11.01
CA LEU A 35 -2.34 -20.33 -9.60
C LEU A 35 -1.91 -18.89 -9.30
N THR A 36 -2.85 -18.10 -8.82
CA THR A 36 -2.61 -16.72 -8.40
C THR A 36 -2.67 -16.66 -6.88
N LEU A 37 -1.69 -16.00 -6.27
CA LEU A 37 -1.69 -15.74 -4.83
C LEU A 37 -2.31 -14.37 -4.55
N ARG A 38 -3.11 -14.27 -3.49
CA ARG A 38 -3.72 -13.02 -3.01
C ARG A 38 -3.60 -12.89 -1.50
N ILE A 39 -3.77 -11.68 -0.97
CA ILE A 39 -3.88 -11.45 0.47
C ILE A 39 -5.28 -11.93 0.93
N PRO A 40 -5.39 -12.76 1.98
CA PRO A 40 -6.64 -13.44 2.32
C PRO A 40 -7.73 -12.51 2.88
N ASN A 41 -7.37 -11.43 3.57
CA ASN A 41 -8.33 -10.51 4.16
C ASN A 41 -7.69 -9.15 4.50
N LEU A 42 -8.54 -8.18 4.86
CA LEU A 42 -8.14 -6.82 5.22
C LEU A 42 -7.30 -6.74 6.50
N VAL A 43 -7.45 -7.68 7.45
CA VAL A 43 -6.65 -7.70 8.68
C VAL A 43 -5.19 -7.99 8.37
N ILE A 44 -4.91 -9.01 7.55
CA ILE A 44 -3.55 -9.32 7.12
C ILE A 44 -2.99 -8.14 6.31
N ARG A 45 -3.76 -7.58 5.38
CA ARG A 45 -3.32 -6.40 4.61
C ARG A 45 -2.92 -5.24 5.51
N ARG A 46 -3.73 -4.93 6.53
CA ARG A 46 -3.44 -3.89 7.52
C ARG A 46 -2.15 -4.15 8.28
N LEU A 47 -1.97 -5.36 8.83
CA LEU A 47 -0.76 -5.71 9.58
C LEU A 47 0.52 -5.53 8.74
N TYR A 48 0.45 -5.88 7.45
CA TYR A 48 1.55 -5.65 6.52
C TYR A 48 1.83 -4.18 6.27
N VAL A 49 0.79 -3.39 6.01
CA VAL A 49 0.96 -1.96 5.79
C VAL A 49 1.49 -1.26 7.04
N GLU A 50 0.94 -1.57 8.21
CA GLU A 50 1.44 -1.07 9.50
C GLU A 50 2.92 -1.45 9.70
N ARG A 51 3.30 -2.69 9.39
CA ARG A 51 4.68 -3.14 9.53
C ARG A 51 5.65 -2.48 8.54
N ILE A 52 5.19 -2.18 7.32
CA ILE A 52 5.97 -1.42 6.34
C ILE A 52 6.10 0.03 6.80
N ARG A 53 5.00 0.64 7.24
CA ARG A 53 4.99 1.99 7.81
C ARG A 53 5.92 2.10 9.00
N ASP A 54 5.96 1.10 9.87
CA ASP A 54 6.89 1.08 10.99
C ASP A 54 8.36 1.06 10.55
N ALA A 55 8.65 0.37 9.45
CA ALA A 55 9.99 0.25 8.90
C ALA A 55 10.41 1.48 8.07
N THR A 56 9.47 2.17 7.44
CA THR A 56 9.73 3.35 6.58
C THR A 56 9.54 4.68 7.30
N LEU A 57 8.71 4.73 8.33
CA LEU A 57 8.44 5.89 9.18
C LEU A 57 8.71 5.53 10.65
N PRO A 58 9.98 5.37 11.06
CA PRO A 58 10.31 4.93 12.39
C PRO A 58 10.02 6.00 13.47
N GLU A 59 10.12 7.29 13.13
CA GLU A 59 9.92 8.38 14.07
C GLU A 59 8.44 8.72 14.28
N TYR A 60 8.08 9.01 15.54
CA TYR A 60 6.70 9.36 15.91
C TYR A 60 6.21 10.63 15.19
N GLU A 61 7.07 11.63 15.04
CA GLU A 61 6.74 12.90 14.37
C GLU A 61 6.40 12.69 12.89
N ASP A 62 7.15 11.84 12.19
CA ASP A 62 6.88 11.53 10.79
C ASP A 62 5.56 10.78 10.62
N ARG A 63 5.20 9.89 11.56
CA ARG A 63 3.91 9.18 11.54
C ARG A 63 2.73 10.12 11.73
N GLU A 64 2.84 11.05 12.67
CA GLU A 64 1.78 12.04 12.93
C GLU A 64 1.64 13.02 11.76
N THR A 65 2.76 13.48 11.19
CA THR A 65 2.74 14.35 10.00
C THR A 65 2.09 13.64 8.81
N ALA A 66 2.48 12.39 8.54
CA ALA A 66 1.85 11.56 7.53
C ALA A 66 0.35 11.38 7.77
N ARG A 67 -0.07 11.16 9.02
CA ARG A 67 -1.48 11.00 9.40
C ARG A 67 -2.27 12.28 9.13
N HIS A 68 -1.73 13.44 9.53
CA HIS A 68 -2.37 14.73 9.29
C HIS A 68 -2.48 15.07 7.81
N ALA A 69 -1.44 14.81 7.02
CA ALA A 69 -1.48 15.00 5.56
C ALA A 69 -2.53 14.09 4.91
N ALA A 70 -2.61 12.82 5.31
CA ALA A 70 -3.62 11.89 4.81
C ALA A 70 -5.05 12.30 5.22
N GLU A 71 -5.27 12.73 6.46
CA GLU A 71 -6.58 13.22 6.93
C GLU A 71 -7.02 14.48 6.19
N HIS A 72 -6.08 15.39 5.91
CA HIS A 72 -6.34 16.56 5.07
C HIS A 72 -6.77 16.13 3.67
N PHE A 73 -6.02 15.22 3.03
CA PHE A 73 -6.34 14.68 1.72
C PHE A 73 -7.74 14.02 1.68
N TYR A 74 -8.09 13.21 2.69
CA TYR A 74 -9.38 12.53 2.74
C TYR A 74 -10.59 13.47 2.66
N THR A 75 -10.46 14.69 3.19
CA THR A 75 -11.55 15.66 3.32
C THR A 75 -11.52 16.74 2.25
N SER A 76 -10.32 17.17 1.83
CA SER A 76 -10.13 18.27 0.89
C SER A 76 -9.89 17.81 -0.55
N GLY A 77 -9.33 16.61 -0.74
CA GLY A 77 -8.77 16.16 -2.01
C GLY A 77 -7.44 16.81 -2.38
N ASP A 78 -6.89 17.67 -1.52
CA ASP A 78 -5.60 18.30 -1.75
C ASP A 78 -4.45 17.34 -1.44
N ILE A 79 -3.69 16.99 -2.48
CA ILE A 79 -2.56 16.06 -2.42
C ILE A 79 -1.24 16.79 -2.10
N GLU A 80 -1.18 18.12 -2.21
CA GLU A 80 0.05 18.88 -2.07
C GLU A 80 0.75 18.63 -0.71
N PRO A 81 0.06 18.66 0.44
CA PRO A 81 0.69 18.36 1.74
C PRO A 81 1.24 16.94 1.86
N LEU A 82 0.66 16.01 1.10
CA LEU A 82 1.09 14.61 1.07
C LEU A 82 2.38 14.46 0.25
N CYS A 83 2.44 15.12 -0.91
CA CYS A 83 3.62 15.19 -1.76
C CYS A 83 4.80 15.87 -1.02
N ASP A 84 4.54 16.98 -0.33
CA ASP A 84 5.56 17.68 0.46
C ASP A 84 6.16 16.79 1.56
N PHE A 85 5.31 16.05 2.27
CA PHE A 85 5.75 15.07 3.27
C PHE A 85 6.60 13.98 2.63
N MET A 86 6.14 13.46 1.50
CA MET A 86 6.83 12.42 0.75
C MET A 86 8.23 12.86 0.33
N GLU A 87 8.36 14.00 -0.33
CA GLU A 87 9.64 14.55 -0.79
C GLU A 87 10.58 14.87 0.37
N THR A 88 10.06 15.48 1.45
CA THR A 88 10.90 16.00 2.54
C THR A 88 11.36 14.91 3.50
N ARG A 89 10.50 13.92 3.80
CA ARG A 89 10.73 12.96 4.89
C ARG A 89 10.80 11.52 4.41
N TYR A 90 9.83 11.10 3.59
CA TYR A 90 9.74 9.72 3.16
C TYR A 90 10.87 9.34 2.17
N TRP A 91 11.29 10.28 1.31
CA TRP A 91 12.31 10.01 0.30
C TRP A 91 13.69 9.98 0.93
N GLN A 92 13.98 10.77 1.98
CA GLN A 92 15.25 10.72 2.71
C GLN A 92 15.54 9.35 3.34
N VAL A 93 14.49 8.64 3.79
CA VAL A 93 14.62 7.27 4.32
C VAL A 93 14.93 6.25 3.22
N LEU A 94 14.44 6.49 1.99
CA LEU A 94 14.69 5.66 0.81
C LEU A 94 15.94 6.06 0.01
N ASP A 95 16.43 7.29 0.20
CA ASP A 95 17.52 7.93 -0.54
C ASP A 95 18.84 7.15 -0.43
N ASN A 96 19.03 6.47 0.70
CA ASN A 96 20.24 5.73 1.01
C ASN A 96 20.46 4.47 0.16
N ARG A 97 19.58 4.12 -0.79
CA ARG A 97 19.68 2.81 -1.44
C ARG A 97 19.49 2.67 -2.95
N ASP A 98 19.26 3.70 -3.75
CA ASP A 98 19.46 3.68 -5.23
C ASP A 98 18.57 4.74 -5.91
N TYR A 99 18.98 6.01 -5.89
CA TYR A 99 18.28 7.10 -6.59
C TYR A 99 18.31 7.01 -8.13
N ARG A 100 18.73 5.89 -8.71
CA ARG A 100 18.90 5.74 -10.16
C ARG A 100 17.71 5.12 -10.87
N TRP A 101 16.77 4.48 -10.18
CA TRP A 101 15.50 4.03 -10.74
C TRP A 101 14.36 4.26 -9.75
N SER A 102 13.76 5.46 -9.78
CA SER A 102 12.43 5.68 -9.20
C SER A 102 11.44 4.80 -9.97
N ASN A 103 11.27 3.58 -9.48
CA ASN A 103 10.33 2.63 -10.05
C ASN A 103 8.94 3.05 -9.60
N GLU A 104 7.98 3.11 -10.54
CA GLU A 104 6.57 3.40 -10.31
C GLU A 104 6.02 2.60 -9.11
N LEU A 105 6.46 1.34 -8.99
CA LEU A 105 6.11 0.46 -7.87
C LEU A 105 6.49 1.03 -6.48
N VAL A 106 7.64 1.69 -6.35
CA VAL A 106 8.11 2.27 -5.08
C VAL A 106 7.24 3.46 -4.69
N ILE A 107 6.94 4.33 -5.64
CA ILE A 107 6.09 5.50 -5.45
C ILE A 107 4.67 5.03 -5.08
N LYS A 108 4.12 4.09 -5.83
CA LYS A 108 2.80 3.49 -5.61
C LYS A 108 2.71 2.83 -4.23
N THR A 109 3.76 2.11 -3.82
CA THR A 109 3.86 1.50 -2.48
C THR A 109 3.89 2.57 -1.39
N ALA A 110 4.63 3.66 -1.59
CA ALA A 110 4.70 4.75 -0.63
C ALA A 110 3.32 5.41 -0.43
N PHE A 111 2.62 5.75 -1.52
CA PHE A 111 1.26 6.29 -1.44
C PHE A 111 0.30 5.32 -0.78
N LEU A 112 0.34 4.03 -1.16
CA LEU A 112 -0.48 3.01 -0.54
C LEU A 112 -0.25 2.95 0.97
N VAL A 113 1.00 2.97 1.43
CA VAL A 113 1.33 2.90 2.86
C VAL A 113 0.87 4.13 3.63
N VAL A 114 1.07 5.32 3.06
CA VAL A 114 0.72 6.58 3.73
C VAL A 114 -0.79 6.81 3.78
N LEU A 115 -1.51 6.47 2.69
CA LEU A 115 -2.95 6.68 2.55
C LEU A 115 -3.79 5.50 3.06
N PHE A 116 -3.18 4.41 3.52
CA PHE A 116 -3.94 3.23 3.93
C PHE A 116 -4.83 3.53 5.14
N SER A 117 -6.13 3.39 4.93
CA SER A 117 -7.12 3.43 6.00
C SER A 117 -8.22 2.40 5.74
N ASP A 118 -8.11 1.23 6.37
CA ASP A 118 -9.12 0.16 6.35
C ASP A 118 -10.42 0.56 7.10
N THR A 119 -10.33 1.63 7.89
CA THR A 119 -11.43 2.16 8.69
C THR A 119 -12.35 3.03 7.83
N PHE A 120 -11.78 3.87 6.96
CA PHE A 120 -12.56 4.80 6.13
C PHE A 120 -12.80 4.28 4.71
N TYR A 121 -11.85 3.55 4.15
CA TYR A 121 -11.81 3.25 2.73
C TYR A 121 -11.72 1.75 2.42
N ILE A 122 -12.34 1.38 1.32
CA ILE A 122 -12.01 0.20 0.53
C ILE A 122 -10.97 0.67 -0.48
N MET A 123 -9.70 0.34 -0.22
CA MET A 123 -8.58 0.76 -1.07
C MET A 123 -8.23 -0.34 -2.08
N ASP A 124 -8.06 0.00 -3.35
CA ASP A 124 -7.66 -0.94 -4.40
C ASP A 124 -6.59 -0.31 -5.31
N SER A 125 -5.47 -1.01 -5.51
CA SER A 125 -4.32 -0.55 -6.30
C SER A 125 -4.38 -0.98 -7.78
N GLU A 126 -5.41 -1.74 -8.15
CA GLU A 126 -5.63 -2.24 -9.52
C GLU A 126 -7.13 -2.24 -9.88
N ALA A 127 -7.86 -1.20 -9.45
CA ALA A 127 -9.29 -1.11 -9.76
C ALA A 127 -9.48 -0.97 -11.27
N ALA A 128 -10.10 -1.99 -11.89
CA ALA A 128 -10.55 -1.92 -13.28
C ALA A 128 -11.75 -0.96 -13.35
N ILE A 129 -11.55 0.20 -13.99
CA ILE A 129 -12.59 1.20 -14.23
C ILE A 129 -12.95 1.16 -15.72
N ASP A 130 -14.18 1.55 -16.04
CA ASP A 130 -14.77 1.55 -17.40
C ASP A 130 -13.97 2.37 -18.45
N LYS A 131 -12.89 3.06 -18.04
CA LYS A 131 -11.99 3.86 -18.89
C LYS A 131 -10.49 3.56 -18.73
N GLY A 132 -10.09 2.57 -17.93
CA GLY A 132 -8.68 2.24 -17.68
C GLY A 132 -8.42 1.56 -16.32
N TYR A 133 -7.16 1.30 -16.00
CA TYR A 133 -6.72 0.90 -14.65
C TYR A 133 -6.35 2.17 -13.88
N ALA A 134 -6.92 2.37 -12.70
CA ALA A 134 -6.42 3.39 -11.78
C ALA A 134 -5.30 2.83 -10.92
N ASP A 135 -4.27 3.64 -10.66
CA ASP A 135 -3.12 3.21 -9.88
C ASP A 135 -3.46 3.06 -8.39
N LEU A 136 -4.31 3.94 -7.86
CA LEU A 136 -4.83 3.78 -6.52
C LEU A 136 -6.23 4.38 -6.43
N SER A 137 -7.17 3.57 -5.95
CA SER A 137 -8.53 4.00 -5.65
C SER A 137 -8.79 3.91 -4.14
N LEU A 138 -9.46 4.93 -3.61
CA LEU A 138 -9.94 4.97 -2.25
C LEU A 138 -11.44 5.22 -2.29
N ILE A 139 -12.22 4.15 -2.15
CA ILE A 139 -13.69 4.23 -2.14
C ILE A 139 -14.19 4.21 -0.70
N ILE A 140 -14.95 5.23 -0.30
CA ILE A 140 -15.48 5.36 1.06
C ILE A 140 -16.35 4.15 1.37
N ARG A 141 -16.11 3.52 2.52
CA ARG A 141 -16.92 2.40 2.97
C ARG A 141 -18.38 2.84 3.17
N PRO A 142 -19.38 1.98 2.85
CA PRO A 142 -20.79 2.35 2.95
C PRO A 142 -21.22 2.90 4.32
N ASP A 143 -20.66 2.37 5.41
CA ASP A 143 -20.92 2.78 6.80
C ASP A 143 -20.31 4.15 7.18
N MET A 144 -19.32 4.59 6.40
CA MET A 144 -18.58 5.83 6.63
C MET A 144 -19.07 7.01 5.78
N ARG A 145 -20.02 6.81 4.85
CA ARG A 145 -20.59 7.89 4.01
C ARG A 145 -21.35 8.97 4.78
N LYS A 146 -21.60 8.77 6.07
CA LYS A 146 -22.13 9.79 6.99
C LYS A 146 -21.13 10.91 7.32
N TYR A 147 -19.84 10.69 7.07
CA TYR A 147 -18.77 11.67 7.27
C TYR A 147 -18.44 12.41 5.97
N ARG A 148 -17.86 13.61 6.09
CA ARG A 148 -17.45 14.45 4.95
C ARG A 148 -16.10 13.99 4.40
N LEU A 149 -16.05 12.75 3.92
CA LEU A 149 -14.91 12.18 3.21
C LEU A 149 -15.18 12.18 1.71
N LEU A 150 -14.13 12.15 0.91
CA LEU A 150 -14.21 12.09 -0.55
C LEU A 150 -13.74 10.71 -1.06
N ASP A 151 -14.38 10.22 -2.12
CA ASP A 151 -13.86 9.11 -2.92
C ASP A 151 -12.67 9.65 -3.74
N HIS A 152 -11.54 8.95 -3.77
CA HIS A 152 -10.33 9.40 -4.46
C HIS A 152 -9.86 8.42 -5.53
N LEU A 153 -9.39 8.97 -6.64
CA LEU A 153 -8.75 8.25 -7.72
C LEU A 153 -7.41 8.90 -8.05
N LEU A 154 -6.34 8.11 -8.03
CA LEU A 154 -4.98 8.54 -8.34
C LEU A 154 -4.54 7.83 -9.62
N GLU A 155 -4.05 8.63 -10.57
CA GLU A 155 -3.54 8.26 -11.90
C GLU A 155 -2.10 8.80 -12.07
#